data_AF-A0A5J4VTP7-F1
#
_entry.id   AF-A0A5J4VTP7-F1
#
_cell.length_a   1.000
_cell.length_b   1.000
_cell.length_c   1.000
_cell.angle_alpha   90.00
_cell.angle_beta   90.00
_cell.angle_gamma   90.00
#
_symmetry.space_group_name_H-M   'P 1'
#
loop_
_entity.id
_entity.type
_entity.pdbx_description
1 polymer ?
#
loop_
_entity_poly.entity_id
_entity_poly.type
_entity_poly.pdbx_seq_one_letter_code
_entity_poly.pdbx_strand_id
1 'polypeptide(L)'
;MNFEKYRSYQFVPITSSVLEDIQISEDKTITHTIYNDNWTAILFDPMINKGIVTLELLNINDLLEVGIAIDSIRFDRNERPQAKGDGLIVRYNCNGSIQHISDEIEGNSKFFEDGNRVTLEFNMDSNPRSLTFFYECREQKNYVVNIPESVRVYV
;
A
#
# COMPACT_ATOMS: atom_id res chain seq x y z
N MET A 1 8.43 31.06 -12.38
CA MET A 1 7.54 29.92 -12.07
C MET A 1 8.46 28.70 -11.95
N ASN A 2 8.77 28.25 -10.74
CA ASN A 2 9.75 27.19 -10.51
C ASN A 2 9.09 25.82 -10.68
N PHE A 3 9.51 25.08 -11.71
CA PHE A 3 8.98 23.74 -12.05
C PHE A 3 9.65 22.60 -11.25
N GLU A 4 10.40 22.88 -10.18
CA GLU A 4 11.14 21.85 -9.44
C GLU A 4 10.30 20.96 -8.49
N LYS A 5 8.97 20.95 -8.56
CA LYS A 5 8.17 20.51 -7.40
C LYS A 5 7.70 19.06 -7.34
N TYR A 6 8.07 18.20 -8.29
CA TYR A 6 7.72 16.77 -8.21
C TYR A 6 8.90 15.91 -8.65
N ARG A 7 9.60 15.28 -7.70
CA ARG A 7 10.47 14.15 -8.00
C ARG A 7 9.60 12.93 -8.23
N SER A 8 9.73 12.30 -9.39
CA SER A 8 9.17 10.96 -9.60
C SER A 8 9.97 9.96 -8.78
N TYR A 9 9.31 9.32 -7.81
CA TYR A 9 9.86 8.16 -7.11
C TYR A 9 9.49 6.91 -7.88
N GLN A 10 10.47 6.02 -8.06
CA GLN A 10 10.19 4.68 -8.56
C GLN A 10 10.06 3.75 -7.37
N PHE A 11 8.85 3.28 -7.12
CA PHE A 11 8.62 2.18 -6.19
C PHE A 11 9.02 0.87 -6.85
N VAL A 12 9.85 0.07 -6.18
CA VAL A 12 10.30 -1.25 -6.63
C VAL A 12 10.07 -2.28 -5.54
N PRO A 13 9.59 -3.49 -5.86
CA PRO A 13 9.49 -4.57 -4.89
C PRO A 13 10.83 -4.86 -4.21
N ILE A 14 10.79 -5.01 -2.88
CA ILE A 14 11.96 -5.40 -2.09
C ILE A 14 12.28 -6.87 -2.35
N THR A 15 13.57 -7.19 -2.50
CA THR A 15 14.05 -8.57 -2.62
C THR A 15 13.59 -9.40 -1.41
N SER A 16 12.80 -10.44 -1.68
CA SER A 16 12.25 -11.36 -0.70
C SER A 16 11.84 -12.69 -1.37
N SER A 17 11.53 -13.70 -0.57
CA SER A 17 11.02 -14.99 -1.08
C SER A 17 9.64 -14.87 -1.74
N VAL A 18 8.87 -13.83 -1.42
CA VAL A 18 7.58 -13.51 -2.06
C VAL A 18 7.73 -13.28 -3.57
N LEU A 19 8.90 -12.81 -4.02
CA LEU A 19 9.14 -12.56 -5.45
C LEU A 19 9.12 -13.84 -6.31
N GLU A 20 9.24 -15.03 -5.71
CA GLU A 20 9.11 -16.31 -6.41
C GLU A 20 7.68 -16.59 -6.88
N ASP A 21 6.68 -15.97 -6.24
CA ASP A 21 5.27 -16.19 -6.53
C ASP A 21 4.68 -15.17 -7.51
N ILE A 22 5.48 -14.22 -7.99
CA ILE A 22 5.01 -13.16 -8.89
C ILE A 22 5.87 -13.03 -10.15
N GLN A 23 5.29 -12.38 -11.15
CA GLN A 23 5.99 -11.87 -12.33
C GLN A 23 5.79 -10.37 -12.40
N ILE A 24 6.85 -9.64 -12.75
CA ILE A 24 6.83 -8.19 -12.94
C ILE A 24 7.17 -7.91 -14.39
N SER A 25 6.24 -7.30 -15.13
CA SER A 25 6.44 -6.90 -16.53
C SER A 25 7.15 -5.55 -16.65
N GLU A 26 7.56 -5.18 -17.86
CA GLU A 26 8.24 -3.92 -18.15
C GLU A 26 7.40 -2.67 -17.79
N ASP A 27 6.07 -2.78 -17.93
CA ASP A 27 5.12 -1.73 -17.54
C ASP A 27 4.82 -1.69 -16.02
N LYS A 28 5.53 -2.51 -15.24
CA LYS A 28 5.40 -2.65 -13.78
C LYS A 28 4.10 -3.29 -13.32
N THR A 29 3.37 -3.95 -14.20
CA THR A 29 2.28 -4.84 -13.79
C THR A 29 2.87 -6.00 -12.99
N ILE A 30 2.25 -6.27 -11.83
CA ILE A 30 2.61 -7.39 -10.96
C ILE A 30 1.50 -8.43 -11.05
N THR A 31 1.87 -9.65 -11.42
CA THR A 31 0.93 -10.74 -11.61
C THR A 31 1.35 -11.93 -10.77
N HIS A 32 0.43 -12.46 -9.97
CA HIS A 32 0.65 -13.73 -9.28
C HIS A 32 0.86 -14.86 -10.29
N THR A 33 1.83 -15.75 -10.02
CA THR A 33 2.12 -16.86 -10.92
C THR A 33 0.99 -17.88 -10.91
N ILE A 34 0.85 -18.64 -12.00
CA ILE A 34 -0.16 -19.70 -12.12
C ILE A 34 0.23 -21.00 -11.38
N TYR A 35 1.39 -21.03 -10.72
CA TYR A 35 1.97 -22.25 -10.17
C TYR A 35 1.53 -22.56 -8.74
N ASN A 36 0.88 -21.61 -8.06
CA ASN A 36 0.34 -21.76 -6.71
C ASN A 36 -0.78 -20.74 -6.46
N ASP A 37 -1.34 -20.79 -5.25
CA ASP A 37 -2.41 -19.92 -4.73
C ASP A 37 -1.99 -19.24 -3.40
N ASN A 38 -0.69 -18.99 -3.22
CA ASN A 38 -0.14 -18.45 -1.99
C ASN A 38 -0.65 -17.03 -1.72
N TRP A 39 -0.79 -16.70 -0.43
CA TRP A 39 -0.91 -15.31 0.00
C TRP A 39 0.38 -14.55 -0.32
N THR A 40 0.24 -13.42 -1.02
CA THR A 40 1.37 -12.61 -1.48
C THR A 40 1.18 -11.19 -0.98
N ALA A 41 2.15 -10.70 -0.21
CA ALA A 41 2.22 -9.31 0.24
C ALA A 41 3.61 -8.75 -0.10
N ILE A 42 3.64 -7.71 -0.93
CA ILE A 42 4.87 -7.19 -1.55
C ILE A 42 5.19 -5.84 -0.92
N LEU A 43 6.34 -5.73 -0.27
CA LEU A 43 6.85 -4.45 0.22
C LEU A 43 7.62 -3.72 -0.88
N PHE A 44 7.54 -2.39 -0.87
CA PHE A 44 8.24 -1.55 -1.85
C PHE A 44 9.34 -0.67 -1.21
N ASP A 45 10.40 -0.46 -1.99
CA ASP A 45 11.44 0.56 -1.80
C ASP A 45 11.19 1.75 -2.75
N PRO A 46 11.55 2.99 -2.36
CA PRO A 46 12.13 3.37 -1.07
C PRO A 46 11.08 3.43 0.04
N MET A 47 11.53 3.35 1.30
CA MET A 47 10.69 3.78 2.42
C MET A 47 10.32 5.26 2.30
N ILE A 48 9.12 5.60 2.75
CA ILE A 48 8.59 6.96 2.75
C ILE A 48 8.86 7.56 4.13
N ASN A 49 9.62 8.65 4.20
CA ASN A 49 10.03 9.27 5.47
C ASN A 49 10.06 10.82 5.46
N LYS A 50 9.76 11.45 4.31
CA LYS A 50 9.80 12.90 4.17
C LYS A 50 8.96 13.36 2.98
N GLY A 51 8.43 14.57 3.07
CA GLY A 51 7.69 15.20 1.97
C GLY A 51 6.26 14.71 1.86
N ILE A 52 5.61 15.18 0.79
CA ILE A 52 4.31 14.67 0.34
C ILE A 52 4.59 13.69 -0.80
N VAL A 53 4.15 12.44 -0.63
CA VAL A 53 4.37 11.35 -1.59
C VAL A 53 3.03 10.75 -1.96
N THR A 54 2.79 10.56 -3.25
CA THR A 54 1.56 9.94 -3.77
C THR A 54 1.92 8.67 -4.54
N LEU A 55 1.21 7.58 -4.27
CA LEU A 55 1.28 6.34 -5.04
C LEU A 55 -0.11 5.95 -5.52
N GLU A 56 -0.29 5.83 -6.82
CA GLU A 56 -1.52 5.32 -7.43
C GLU A 56 -1.34 3.85 -7.81
N LEU A 57 -2.33 3.04 -7.49
CA LEU A 57 -2.40 1.62 -7.77
C LEU A 57 -3.65 1.35 -8.63
N LEU A 58 -3.46 0.61 -9.71
CA LEU A 58 -4.53 0.12 -10.56
C LEU A 58 -4.82 -1.34 -10.19
N ASN A 59 -6.03 -1.63 -9.72
CA ASN A 59 -6.49 -3.00 -9.58
C ASN A 59 -6.74 -3.56 -10.98
N ILE A 60 -5.88 -4.45 -11.47
CA ILE A 60 -6.10 -5.12 -12.76
C ILE A 60 -7.04 -6.30 -12.58
N ASN A 61 -6.83 -7.07 -11.51
CA ASN A 61 -7.64 -8.21 -11.12
C ASN A 61 -7.33 -8.60 -9.67
N ASP A 62 -8.37 -8.78 -8.85
CA ASP A 62 -8.31 -9.36 -7.49
C ASP A 62 -7.28 -8.72 -6.50
N LEU A 63 -7.06 -7.41 -6.54
CA LEU A 63 -6.29 -6.72 -5.49
C LEU A 63 -7.06 -6.69 -4.16
N LEU A 64 -6.57 -7.42 -3.16
CA LEU A 64 -7.31 -7.68 -1.91
C LEU A 64 -7.12 -6.59 -0.84
N GLU A 65 -5.91 -6.05 -0.70
CA GLU A 65 -5.63 -4.99 0.27
C GLU A 65 -4.41 -4.17 -0.16
N VAL A 66 -4.34 -2.94 0.30
CA VAL A 66 -3.17 -2.06 0.17
C VAL A 66 -2.89 -1.42 1.52
N GLY A 67 -1.65 -1.09 1.82
CA GLY A 67 -1.37 -0.54 3.14
C GLY A 67 0.04 -0.11 3.40
N ILE A 68 0.33 0.12 4.68
CA ILE A 68 1.65 0.50 5.16
C ILE A 68 2.13 -0.43 6.26
N ALA A 69 3.42 -0.72 6.27
CA ALA A 69 4.10 -1.43 7.33
C ALA A 69 5.24 -0.58 7.90
N ILE A 70 5.56 -0.79 9.17
CA ILE A 70 6.79 -0.22 9.74
C ILE A 70 8.03 -0.82 9.06
N ASP A 71 9.13 -0.08 9.01
CA ASP A 71 10.32 -0.43 8.20
C ASP A 71 10.96 -1.78 8.57
N SER A 72 10.81 -2.26 9.81
CA SER A 72 11.37 -3.54 10.26
C SER A 72 10.60 -4.77 9.73
N ILE A 73 9.40 -4.60 9.19
CA ILE A 73 8.57 -5.71 8.71
C ILE A 73 9.08 -6.24 7.37
N ARG A 74 9.08 -7.57 7.24
CA ARG A 74 9.31 -8.30 5.99
C ARG A 74 8.30 -9.44 5.90
N PHE A 75 7.53 -9.51 4.82
CA PHE A 75 6.59 -10.61 4.63
C PHE A 75 7.30 -11.85 4.10
N ASP A 76 6.86 -13.00 4.59
CA ASP A 76 7.31 -14.30 4.11
C ASP A 76 6.36 -14.83 3.03
N ARG A 77 6.83 -15.83 2.27
CA ARG A 77 6.03 -16.50 1.24
C ARG A 77 4.80 -17.17 1.85
N ASN A 78 3.63 -17.03 1.21
CA ASN A 78 2.35 -17.55 1.70
C ASN A 78 1.92 -17.02 3.08
N GLU A 79 2.37 -15.82 3.43
CA GLU A 79 2.02 -15.14 4.68
C GLU A 79 1.07 -13.98 4.39
N ARG A 80 -0.04 -13.90 5.13
CA ARG A 80 -0.90 -12.73 5.06
C ARG A 80 -0.35 -11.60 5.94
N PRO A 81 -0.56 -10.31 5.60
CA PRO A 81 -0.03 -9.21 6.39
C PRO A 81 -0.40 -9.24 7.88
N GLN A 82 -1.61 -9.70 8.22
CA GLN A 82 -2.10 -9.80 9.61
C GLN A 82 -1.20 -10.67 10.51
N ALA A 83 -0.47 -11.64 9.93
CA ALA A 83 0.44 -12.51 10.68
C ALA A 83 1.59 -11.73 11.36
N LYS A 84 1.94 -10.54 10.85
CA LYS A 84 2.95 -9.67 11.48
C LYS A 84 2.45 -8.96 12.73
N GLY A 85 1.14 -8.95 12.96
CA GLY A 85 0.50 -8.27 14.07
C GLY A 85 -0.05 -6.90 13.67
N ASP A 86 -1.30 -6.66 14.02
CA ASP A 86 -2.07 -5.49 13.58
C ASP A 86 -1.54 -4.15 14.11
N GLY A 87 -0.61 -4.15 15.06
CA GLY A 87 0.09 -2.95 15.55
C GLY A 87 1.27 -2.51 14.69
N LEU A 88 1.70 -3.34 13.73
CA LEU A 88 2.87 -3.06 12.89
C LEU A 88 2.49 -2.71 11.45
N ILE A 89 1.20 -2.80 11.11
CA ILE A 89 0.65 -2.52 9.80
C ILE A 89 -0.66 -1.72 9.89
N VAL A 90 -0.99 -1.02 8.81
CA VAL A 90 -2.33 -0.51 8.52
C VAL A 90 -2.77 -1.14 7.21
N ARG A 91 -4.02 -1.60 7.16
CA ARG A 91 -4.66 -2.21 5.98
C ARG A 91 -5.79 -1.34 5.48
N TYR A 92 -5.86 -1.11 4.18
CA TYR A 92 -7.05 -0.66 3.47
C TYR A 92 -7.53 -1.82 2.61
N ASN A 93 -8.59 -2.49 3.06
CA ASN A 93 -9.13 -3.69 2.44
C ASN A 93 -9.98 -3.34 1.21
N CYS A 94 -10.03 -4.24 0.23
CA CYS A 94 -10.88 -4.12 -0.97
C CYS A 94 -12.38 -3.90 -0.66
N ASN A 95 -12.83 -4.29 0.54
CA ASN A 95 -14.18 -4.02 1.05
C ASN A 95 -14.42 -2.58 1.54
N GLY A 96 -13.43 -1.70 1.44
CA GLY A 96 -13.50 -0.29 1.84
C GLY A 96 -13.25 -0.03 3.32
N SER A 97 -12.88 -1.04 4.10
CA SER A 97 -12.53 -0.85 5.52
C SER A 97 -11.05 -0.54 5.71
N ILE A 98 -10.74 0.26 6.73
CA ILE A 98 -9.37 0.43 7.24
C ILE A 98 -9.24 -0.36 8.54
N GLN A 99 -8.12 -1.07 8.73
CA GLN A 99 -7.85 -1.81 9.97
C GLN A 99 -6.44 -1.54 10.51
N HIS A 100 -6.35 -1.31 11.82
CA HIS A 100 -5.10 -1.18 12.60
C HIS A 100 -5.38 -1.42 14.08
N ILE A 101 -4.77 -2.45 14.69
CA ILE A 101 -4.92 -2.93 16.10
C ILE A 101 -6.34 -3.32 16.54
N SER A 102 -7.34 -2.48 16.24
CA SER A 102 -8.72 -2.56 16.69
C SER A 102 -9.65 -3.06 15.58
N ASP A 103 -10.94 -2.92 15.85
CA ASP A 103 -12.02 -3.15 14.90
C ASP A 103 -11.80 -2.41 13.58
N GLU A 104 -12.38 -2.98 12.52
CA GLU A 104 -12.40 -2.40 11.19
C GLU A 104 -13.22 -1.10 11.18
N ILE A 105 -12.68 -0.06 10.53
CA ILE A 105 -13.35 1.22 10.33
C ILE A 105 -13.90 1.25 8.91
N GLU A 106 -15.22 1.15 8.79
CA GLU A 106 -15.93 1.21 7.52
C GLU A 106 -16.17 2.65 7.02
N GLY A 107 -16.49 2.78 5.74
CA GLY A 107 -17.01 4.02 5.14
C GLY A 107 -16.17 4.61 4.00
N ASN A 108 -15.05 3.98 3.64
CA ASN A 108 -14.35 4.28 2.40
C ASN A 108 -14.91 3.41 1.26
N SER A 109 -14.58 3.78 0.02
CA SER A 109 -14.99 3.07 -1.18
C SER A 109 -14.39 1.67 -1.26
N LYS A 110 -15.18 0.74 -1.78
CA LYS A 110 -14.72 -0.60 -2.14
C LYS A 110 -13.94 -0.52 -3.45
N PHE A 111 -12.94 -1.38 -3.64
CA PHE A 111 -12.14 -1.43 -4.86
C PHE A 111 -12.00 -2.83 -5.46
N PHE A 112 -13.05 -3.65 -5.34
CA PHE A 112 -13.10 -5.02 -5.84
C PHE A 112 -13.08 -5.15 -7.36
N GLU A 113 -13.47 -4.10 -8.09
CA GLU A 113 -13.69 -4.22 -9.53
C GLU A 113 -12.41 -3.94 -10.31
N ASP A 114 -12.21 -4.72 -11.38
CA ASP A 114 -11.13 -4.49 -12.34
C ASP A 114 -11.19 -3.06 -12.88
N GLY A 115 -10.02 -2.44 -12.93
CA GLY A 115 -9.84 -1.06 -13.36
C GLY A 115 -10.00 -0.02 -12.25
N ASN A 116 -10.39 -0.40 -11.02
CA ASN A 116 -10.47 0.53 -9.89
C ASN A 116 -9.09 1.11 -9.56
N ARG A 117 -9.05 2.43 -9.32
CA ARG A 117 -7.84 3.15 -8.91
C ARG A 117 -7.90 3.56 -7.46
N VAL A 118 -6.86 3.17 -6.72
CA VAL A 118 -6.65 3.57 -5.33
C VAL A 118 -5.36 4.37 -5.24
N THR A 119 -5.40 5.52 -4.60
CA THR A 119 -4.20 6.34 -4.37
C THR A 119 -3.95 6.50 -2.87
N LEU A 120 -2.70 6.31 -2.47
CA LEU A 120 -2.20 6.58 -1.14
C LEU A 120 -1.40 7.89 -1.18
N GLU A 121 -1.81 8.87 -0.40
CA GLU A 121 -1.07 10.11 -0.19
C GLU A 121 -0.48 10.15 1.22
N PHE A 122 0.82 10.32 1.30
CA PHE A 122 1.59 10.44 2.53
C PHE A 122 1.94 11.89 2.74
N ASN A 123 1.65 12.43 3.91
CA ASN A 123 2.20 13.70 4.36
C ASN A 123 3.15 13.45 5.53
N MET A 124 4.44 13.32 5.23
CA MET A 124 5.48 13.06 6.22
C MET A 124 6.02 14.34 6.87
N ASP A 125 5.70 15.50 6.29
CA ASP A 125 6.12 16.82 6.79
C ASP A 125 5.10 17.42 7.78
N SER A 126 3.87 16.89 7.85
CA SER A 126 2.85 17.35 8.79
C SER A 126 3.07 16.81 10.21
N ASN A 127 2.52 17.53 11.18
CA ASN A 127 2.47 17.11 12.58
C ASN A 127 1.02 17.22 13.09
N PRO A 128 0.27 16.11 13.17
CA PRO A 128 0.72 14.73 12.97
C PRO A 128 0.96 14.36 11.49
N ARG A 129 1.81 13.37 11.22
CA ARG A 129 1.98 12.77 9.89
C ARG A 129 0.71 12.01 9.49
N SER A 130 0.39 11.96 8.20
CA SER A 130 -0.85 11.34 7.73
C SER A 130 -0.69 10.45 6.50
N LEU A 131 -1.61 9.48 6.38
CA LEU A 131 -1.88 8.68 5.19
C LEU A 131 -3.34 8.89 4.80
N THR A 132 -3.57 9.50 3.65
CA THR A 132 -4.90 9.76 3.08
C THR A 132 -5.12 8.83 1.90
N PHE A 133 -6.33 8.28 1.80
CA PHE A 133 -6.72 7.40 0.70
C PHE A 133 -7.60 8.14 -0.29
N PHE A 134 -7.45 7.81 -1.57
CA PHE A 134 -8.33 8.27 -2.65
C PHE A 134 -8.84 7.07 -3.43
N TYR A 135 -10.08 7.15 -3.91
CA TYR A 135 -10.68 6.22 -4.84
C TYR A 135 -11.17 7.00 -6.05
N GLU A 136 -10.71 6.63 -7.25
CA GLU A 136 -11.03 7.35 -8.50
C GLU A 136 -10.79 8.87 -8.38
N CYS A 137 -9.61 9.23 -7.85
CA CYS A 137 -9.18 10.62 -7.58
C CYS A 137 -10.04 11.40 -6.56
N ARG A 138 -10.92 10.73 -5.81
CA ARG A 138 -11.74 11.35 -4.75
C ARG A 138 -11.20 10.97 -3.38
N GLU A 139 -10.93 11.97 -2.55
CA GLU A 139 -10.51 11.77 -1.17
C GLU A 139 -11.54 10.94 -0.40
N GLN A 140 -11.05 9.98 0.37
CA GLN A 140 -11.88 9.08 1.18
C GLN A 140 -12.14 9.64 2.57
N LYS A 141 -13.26 9.24 3.16
CA LYS A 141 -13.74 9.77 4.46
C LYS A 141 -12.74 9.48 5.59
N ASN A 142 -12.23 8.26 5.63
CA ASN A 142 -11.34 7.78 6.68
C ASN A 142 -9.90 7.80 6.18
N TYR A 143 -9.01 8.31 7.03
CA TYR A 143 -7.58 8.46 6.81
C TYR A 143 -6.84 8.12 8.11
N VAL A 144 -5.53 7.92 8.03
CA VAL A 144 -4.71 7.60 9.21
C VAL A 144 -3.84 8.79 9.58
N VAL A 145 -3.75 9.09 10.87
CA VAL A 145 -2.87 10.12 11.44
C VAL A 145 -1.89 9.48 12.42
N ASN A 146 -0.82 10.20 12.77
CA ASN A 146 0.25 9.73 13.65
C ASN A 146 1.00 8.52 13.11
N ILE A 147 1.15 8.42 11.78
CA ILE A 147 2.00 7.37 11.20
C ILE A 147 3.47 7.54 11.64
N PRO A 148 4.26 6.46 11.74
CA PRO A 148 5.67 6.51 12.15
C PRO A 148 6.53 7.44 11.29
N GLU A 149 7.76 7.73 11.73
CA GLU A 149 8.69 8.60 10.98
C GLU A 149 9.12 8.02 9.64
N SER A 150 9.05 6.69 9.48
CA SER A 150 9.25 6.00 8.22
C SER A 150 8.30 4.81 8.09
N VAL A 151 7.79 4.62 6.88
CA VAL A 151 6.89 3.51 6.55
C VAL A 151 7.17 3.00 5.14
N ARG A 152 6.74 1.77 4.86
CA ARG A 152 6.80 1.16 3.53
C ARG A 152 5.40 0.84 3.08
N VAL A 153 5.13 1.05 1.79
CA VAL A 153 3.90 0.55 1.17
C VAL A 153 4.02 -0.96 0.99
N TYR A 154 2.91 -1.65 1.19
CA TYR A 154 2.70 -2.97 0.62
C TYR A 154 1.38 -3.06 -0.14
N VAL A 155 1.34 -4.04 -1.05
CA VAL A 155 0.16 -4.50 -1.79
C VAL A 155 0.10 -6.02 -1.77
#